data_AF-A0A2V8D8V0-F1
#
_entry.id   AF-A0A2V8D8V0-F1
#
_cell.length_a   1.000
_cell.length_b   1.000
_cell.length_c   1.000
_cell.angle_alpha   90.00
_cell.angle_beta   90.00
_cell.angle_gamma   90.00
#
_symmetry.space_group_name_H-M   'P 1'
#
loop_
_entity.id
_entity.type
_entity.pdbx_description
1 polymer ?
#
loop_
_entity_poly.entity_id
_entity_poly.type
_entity_poly.pdbx_seq_one_letter_code
_entity_poly.pdbx_strand_id
1 'polypeptide(L)'
;MTERPLTDRLDETVDAIVARRDATDALRDPELAPLARIAADLRHYPSPEFKASLRAQLERRASMTAVTTAIRQGFTTVTPYIRVREAGLVDFLAQVFDARETFSGRGSGGGMHREVRVGDSMVIIGEGDAGGGGVMPIRPVAFHVFVNDADATFERAIAAGATPLGEPADRAYGERSGFVADPFGNHWYIATPLGRESVAGALRTVTPVLHVKGAAAYVEFLKRALGAIEEMRHDEGGQLRYARLRIGDGAIELGEGEPMPGSFLLYVGDPDALYQQALAAGATSLMPPTDQPYGRIGGVEDALGNQWFFSRPVTTSS
;
A
#
# COMPACT_ATOMS: atom_id res chain seq x y z
N MET A 1 -30.91 -25.18 -48.51
CA MET A 1 -30.76 -23.85 -47.89
C MET A 1 -29.70 -24.03 -46.82
N THR A 2 -28.53 -23.43 -47.02
CA THR A 2 -27.41 -23.55 -46.08
C THR A 2 -27.76 -22.77 -44.82
N GLU A 3 -27.75 -23.46 -43.68
CA GLU A 3 -28.04 -22.85 -42.38
C GLU A 3 -26.96 -21.80 -42.07
N ARG A 4 -27.37 -20.62 -41.60
CA ARG A 4 -26.42 -19.53 -41.33
C ARG A 4 -25.46 -19.93 -40.20
N PRO A 5 -24.18 -19.52 -40.27
CA PRO A 5 -23.22 -19.74 -39.19
C PRO A 5 -23.73 -19.22 -37.84
N LEU A 6 -23.42 -19.95 -36.77
CA LEU A 6 -23.84 -19.62 -35.39
C LEU A 6 -23.34 -18.24 -34.95
N THR A 7 -22.16 -17.83 -35.41
CA THR A 7 -21.54 -16.53 -35.13
C THR A 7 -22.37 -15.37 -35.68
N ASP A 8 -22.88 -15.51 -36.89
CA ASP A 8 -23.66 -14.45 -37.55
C ASP A 8 -25.03 -14.31 -36.90
N ARG A 9 -25.61 -15.44 -36.43
CA ARG A 9 -26.86 -15.48 -35.65
C ARG A 9 -26.67 -14.88 -34.25
N LEU A 10 -25.50 -15.06 -33.63
CA LEU A 10 -25.16 -14.49 -32.33
C LEU A 10 -24.99 -12.98 -32.42
N ASP A 11 -24.28 -12.48 -33.42
CA ASP A 11 -24.06 -11.04 -33.63
C ASP A 11 -25.38 -10.29 -33.88
N GLU A 12 -26.26 -10.83 -34.75
CA GLU A 12 -27.61 -10.26 -34.96
C GLU A 12 -28.44 -10.25 -33.65
N THR A 13 -28.29 -11.28 -32.81
CA THR A 13 -29.02 -11.38 -31.54
C THR A 13 -28.52 -10.35 -30.52
N VAL A 14 -27.20 -10.16 -30.42
CA VAL A 14 -26.59 -9.15 -29.54
C VAL A 14 -26.98 -7.74 -30.00
N ASP A 15 -26.89 -7.46 -31.30
CA ASP A 15 -27.28 -6.17 -31.88
C ASP A 15 -28.77 -5.89 -31.68
N ALA A 16 -29.64 -6.90 -31.81
CA ALA A 16 -31.05 -6.77 -31.52
C ALA A 16 -31.30 -6.41 -30.05
N ILE A 17 -30.68 -7.12 -29.10
CA ILE A 17 -30.80 -6.87 -27.64
C ILE A 17 -30.34 -5.47 -27.26
N VAL A 18 -29.26 -4.99 -27.89
CA VAL A 18 -28.68 -3.66 -27.64
C VAL A 18 -29.50 -2.54 -28.28
N ALA A 19 -30.02 -2.75 -29.50
CA ALA A 19 -30.68 -1.71 -30.28
C ALA A 19 -32.20 -1.59 -30.06
N ARG A 20 -32.91 -2.70 -29.78
CA ARG A 20 -34.37 -2.73 -29.66
C ARG A 20 -34.78 -3.73 -28.58
N ARG A 21 -35.58 -3.29 -27.61
CA ARG A 21 -35.96 -4.02 -26.38
C ARG A 21 -36.75 -5.34 -26.58
N ASP A 22 -36.62 -6.04 -27.69
CA ASP A 22 -37.37 -7.27 -27.97
C ASP A 22 -36.46 -8.36 -28.56
N ALA A 23 -36.07 -9.31 -27.70
CA ALA A 23 -35.31 -10.51 -28.05
C ALA A 23 -36.13 -11.78 -27.77
N THR A 24 -37.47 -11.65 -27.81
CA THR A 24 -38.40 -12.72 -27.39
C THR A 24 -38.26 -13.97 -28.25
N ASP A 25 -37.89 -13.83 -29.52
CA ASP A 25 -37.68 -14.97 -30.44
C ASP A 25 -36.35 -15.70 -30.20
N ALA A 26 -35.28 -15.00 -29.81
CA ALA A 26 -33.98 -15.61 -29.48
C ALA A 26 -34.00 -16.39 -28.15
N LEU A 27 -34.91 -16.03 -27.23
CA LEU A 27 -35.14 -16.78 -25.99
C LEU A 27 -35.89 -18.10 -26.20
N ARG A 28 -36.43 -18.35 -27.40
CA ARG A 28 -37.10 -19.60 -27.78
C ARG A 28 -36.16 -20.60 -28.46
N ASP A 29 -34.98 -20.16 -28.87
CA ASP A 29 -33.94 -21.01 -29.45
C ASP A 29 -33.09 -21.66 -28.33
N PRO A 30 -33.09 -22.99 -28.17
CA PRO A 30 -32.42 -23.67 -27.06
C PRO A 30 -30.88 -23.54 -27.09
N GLU A 31 -30.26 -23.28 -28.24
CA GLU A 31 -28.81 -23.04 -28.31
C GLU A 31 -28.43 -21.59 -27.96
N LEU A 32 -29.30 -20.62 -28.28
CA LEU A 32 -29.03 -19.19 -28.08
C LEU A 32 -29.60 -18.63 -26.77
N ALA A 33 -30.60 -19.28 -26.16
CA ALA A 33 -31.25 -18.81 -24.94
C ALA A 33 -30.30 -18.55 -23.74
N PRO A 34 -29.23 -19.35 -23.49
CA PRO A 34 -28.28 -19.06 -22.42
C PRO A 34 -27.47 -17.77 -22.67
N LEU A 35 -27.06 -17.55 -23.92
CA LEU A 35 -26.27 -16.37 -24.32
C LEU A 35 -27.14 -15.11 -24.37
N ALA A 36 -28.39 -15.23 -24.83
CA ALA A 36 -29.35 -14.13 -24.83
C ALA A 36 -29.70 -13.65 -23.41
N ARG A 37 -29.72 -14.54 -22.41
CA ARG A 37 -29.87 -14.17 -20.99
C ARG A 37 -28.68 -13.36 -20.47
N ILE A 38 -27.45 -13.80 -20.77
CA ILE A 38 -26.23 -13.08 -20.39
C ILE A 38 -26.22 -11.68 -21.03
N ALA A 39 -26.58 -11.57 -22.32
CA ALA A 39 -26.68 -10.28 -23.00
C ALA A 39 -27.78 -9.36 -22.40
N ALA A 40 -28.90 -9.93 -21.98
CA ALA A 40 -29.97 -9.20 -21.29
C ALA A 40 -29.57 -8.74 -19.88
N ASP A 41 -28.69 -9.45 -19.18
CA ASP A 41 -28.16 -9.05 -17.88
C ASP A 41 -27.08 -7.96 -18.04
N LEU A 42 -26.25 -8.08 -19.08
CA LEU A 42 -25.19 -7.11 -19.41
C LEU A 42 -25.74 -5.76 -19.89
N ARG A 43 -26.95 -5.70 -20.45
CA ARG A 43 -27.56 -4.43 -20.93
C ARG A 43 -27.72 -3.36 -19.85
N HIS A 44 -27.78 -3.79 -18.58
CA HIS A 44 -27.94 -2.91 -17.43
C HIS A 44 -26.58 -2.54 -16.81
N TYR A 45 -25.47 -3.02 -17.39
CA TYR A 45 -24.15 -2.60 -17.00
C TYR A 45 -23.68 -1.36 -17.79
N PRO A 46 -23.03 -0.41 -17.10
CA PRO A 46 -22.85 -0.40 -15.66
C PRO A 46 -24.15 -0.02 -14.94
N SER A 47 -24.51 -0.77 -13.89
CA SER A 47 -25.72 -0.54 -13.09
C SER A 47 -25.69 0.86 -12.46
N PRO A 48 -26.84 1.45 -12.05
CA PRO A 48 -26.85 2.70 -11.31
C PRO A 48 -25.93 2.67 -10.08
N GLU A 49 -25.85 1.53 -9.37
CA GLU A 49 -24.96 1.32 -8.23
C GLU A 49 -23.49 1.30 -8.66
N PHE A 50 -23.15 0.63 -9.78
CA PHE A 50 -21.79 0.66 -10.31
C PHE A 50 -21.41 2.06 -10.77
N LYS A 51 -22.31 2.79 -11.46
CA LYS A 51 -22.06 4.17 -11.88
C LYS A 51 -21.90 5.10 -10.68
N ALA A 52 -22.69 4.92 -9.63
CA ALA A 52 -22.56 5.68 -8.39
C ALA A 52 -21.25 5.35 -7.65
N SER A 53 -20.89 4.07 -7.56
CA SER A 53 -19.64 3.61 -6.97
C SER A 53 -18.42 4.09 -7.77
N LEU A 54 -18.44 3.93 -9.10
CA LEU A 54 -17.41 4.42 -9.99
C LEU A 54 -17.31 5.95 -9.95
N ARG A 55 -18.42 6.69 -9.93
CA ARG A 55 -18.42 8.15 -9.75
C ARG A 55 -17.81 8.52 -8.41
N ALA A 56 -18.22 7.90 -7.31
CA ALA A 56 -17.66 8.15 -5.99
C ALA A 56 -16.16 7.81 -5.91
N GLN A 57 -15.72 6.73 -6.58
CA GLN A 57 -14.32 6.34 -6.68
C GLN A 57 -13.51 7.30 -7.56
N LEU A 58 -14.07 7.75 -8.69
CA LEU A 58 -13.44 8.73 -9.58
C LEU A 58 -13.38 10.12 -8.95
N GLU A 59 -14.40 10.54 -8.19
CA GLU A 59 -14.42 11.78 -7.42
C GLU A 59 -13.42 11.72 -6.25
N ARG A 60 -13.37 10.60 -5.50
CA ARG A 60 -12.31 10.37 -4.50
C ARG A 60 -10.92 10.41 -5.14
N ARG A 61 -10.75 9.73 -6.28
CA ARG A 61 -9.49 9.72 -7.03
C ARG A 61 -9.14 11.11 -7.53
N ALA A 62 -10.08 11.88 -8.08
CA ALA A 62 -9.87 13.24 -8.56
C ALA A 62 -9.52 14.19 -7.41
N SER A 63 -10.19 14.09 -6.26
CA SER A 63 -9.83 14.83 -5.04
C SER A 63 -8.46 14.43 -4.49
N MET A 64 -8.08 13.15 -4.58
CA MET A 64 -6.73 12.69 -4.19
C MET A 64 -5.65 13.05 -5.22
N THR A 65 -5.98 13.13 -6.51
CA THR A 65 -5.04 13.49 -7.60
C THR A 65 -4.86 15.00 -7.68
N ALA A 66 -5.88 15.80 -7.37
CA ALA A 66 -5.79 17.26 -7.21
C ALA A 66 -4.97 17.68 -5.98
N VAL A 67 -4.63 16.71 -5.12
CA VAL A 67 -3.77 16.85 -3.96
C VAL A 67 -2.31 16.47 -4.32
N THR A 68 -1.82 16.88 -5.49
CA THR A 68 -0.37 16.97 -5.72
C THR A 68 0.18 18.18 -4.99
N THR A 69 0.36 18.04 -3.67
CA THR A 69 1.47 18.73 -3.02
C THR A 69 2.74 18.22 -3.70
N ALA A 70 3.70 19.08 -4.02
CA ALA A 70 4.99 18.67 -4.59
C ALA A 70 5.75 17.79 -3.56
N ILE A 71 5.43 16.50 -3.53
CA ILE A 71 6.13 15.50 -2.74
C ILE A 71 7.56 15.45 -3.32
N ARG A 72 8.56 15.58 -2.43
CA ARG A 72 9.97 15.57 -2.83
C ARG A 72 10.30 14.25 -3.55
N GLN A 73 11.20 14.30 -4.53
CA GLN A 73 11.58 13.13 -5.31
C GLN A 73 12.02 11.94 -4.42
N GLY A 74 11.43 10.77 -4.66
CA GLY A 74 11.70 9.53 -3.91
C GLY A 74 10.76 9.30 -2.72
N PHE A 75 10.03 10.32 -2.28
CA PHE A 75 8.93 10.15 -1.33
C PHE A 75 7.66 9.75 -2.08
N THR A 76 6.79 9.02 -1.40
CA THR A 76 5.41 8.78 -1.84
C THR A 76 4.45 9.24 -0.74
N THR A 77 3.16 9.19 -1.04
CA THR A 77 2.09 9.47 -0.08
C THR A 77 2.25 8.64 1.18
N VAL A 78 2.77 7.41 1.14
CA VAL A 78 3.09 6.62 2.34
C VAL A 78 4.60 6.47 2.44
N THR A 79 5.23 7.18 3.36
CA THR A 79 6.67 7.05 3.62
C THR A 79 6.89 6.33 4.96
N PRO A 80 7.63 5.21 4.98
CA PRO A 80 7.95 4.54 6.23
C PRO A 80 8.75 5.43 7.18
N TYR A 81 8.36 5.42 8.45
CA TYR A 81 9.05 6.15 9.51
C TYR A 81 9.51 5.19 10.60
N ILE A 82 10.73 4.67 10.43
CA ILE A 82 11.36 3.75 11.37
C ILE A 82 11.86 4.54 12.59
N ARG A 83 11.56 4.07 13.80
CA ARG A 83 12.13 4.65 15.03
C ARG A 83 13.00 3.64 15.76
N VAL A 84 14.28 3.97 15.91
CA VAL A 84 15.29 3.12 16.53
C VAL A 84 16.10 3.92 17.55
N ARG A 85 16.70 3.23 18.52
CA ARG A 85 17.54 3.85 19.55
C ARG A 85 18.89 4.31 19.02
N GLU A 86 19.40 3.64 18.00
CA GLU A 86 20.80 3.74 17.59
C GLU A 86 20.95 4.26 16.17
N ALA A 87 22.07 4.95 15.90
CA ALA A 87 22.38 5.50 14.58
C ALA A 87 22.80 4.43 13.54
N GLY A 88 23.04 3.19 13.96
CA GLY A 88 23.60 2.14 13.11
C GLY A 88 22.68 1.62 12.01
N LEU A 89 21.37 1.94 12.05
CA LEU A 89 20.45 1.51 10.99
C LEU A 89 20.83 2.10 9.63
N VAL A 90 21.33 3.34 9.58
CA VAL A 90 21.76 3.95 8.30
C VAL A 90 22.93 3.16 7.71
N ASP A 91 23.90 2.78 8.53
CA ASP A 91 25.07 2.01 8.09
C ASP A 91 24.67 0.60 7.64
N PHE A 92 23.74 -0.04 8.35
CA PHE A 92 23.16 -1.32 7.94
C PHE A 92 22.49 -1.21 6.57
N LEU A 93 21.65 -0.19 6.36
CA LEU A 93 20.98 0.01 5.06
C LEU A 93 21.98 0.30 3.94
N ALA A 94 23.04 1.08 4.21
CA ALA A 94 24.10 1.34 3.25
C ALA A 94 24.84 0.05 2.86
N GLN A 95 25.20 -0.78 3.84
CA GLN A 95 25.92 -2.03 3.62
C GLN A 95 25.08 -3.08 2.88
N VAL A 96 23.80 -3.19 3.21
CA VAL A 96 22.93 -4.26 2.70
C VAL A 96 22.26 -3.87 1.38
N PHE A 97 21.72 -2.65 1.31
CA PHE A 97 20.86 -2.21 0.21
C PHE A 97 21.44 -1.07 -0.64
N ASP A 98 22.73 -0.74 -0.47
CA ASP A 98 23.39 0.41 -1.14
C ASP A 98 22.63 1.73 -0.89
N ALA A 99 22.09 1.86 0.34
CA ALA A 99 21.31 3.00 0.72
C ALA A 99 22.16 4.26 0.88
N ARG A 100 21.57 5.41 0.53
CA ARG A 100 22.24 6.72 0.63
C ARG A 100 21.46 7.66 1.52
N GLU A 101 22.10 8.14 2.58
CA GLU A 101 21.57 9.26 3.38
C GLU A 101 21.50 10.52 2.50
N THR A 102 20.32 11.13 2.44
CA THR A 102 20.06 12.36 1.67
C THR A 102 19.82 13.57 2.55
N PHE A 103 19.41 13.35 3.79
CA PHE A 103 19.21 14.40 4.78
C PHE A 103 19.50 13.88 6.18
N SER A 104 20.05 14.75 7.03
CA SER A 104 20.27 14.49 8.45
C SER A 104 20.11 15.79 9.22
N GLY A 105 19.31 15.76 10.29
CA GLY A 105 19.06 16.91 11.14
C GLY A 105 18.40 16.49 12.46
N ARG A 106 18.17 17.46 13.34
CA ARG A 106 17.37 17.25 14.56
C ARG A 106 15.90 17.58 14.26
N GLY A 107 15.00 16.67 14.62
CA GLY A 107 13.57 16.93 14.61
C GLY A 107 13.19 17.94 15.69
N SER A 108 11.98 18.51 15.58
CA SER A 108 11.45 19.45 16.58
C SER A 108 11.33 18.86 17.99
N GLY A 109 11.18 17.53 18.09
CA GLY A 109 11.21 16.78 19.35
C GLY A 109 12.61 16.44 19.87
N GLY A 110 13.67 17.01 19.29
CA GLY A 110 15.05 16.88 19.77
C GLY A 110 15.82 15.65 19.25
N GLY A 111 15.15 14.57 18.87
CA GLY A 111 15.77 13.36 18.30
C GLY A 111 16.31 13.54 16.88
N MET A 112 17.23 12.66 16.46
CA MET A 112 17.71 12.64 15.07
C MET A 112 16.58 12.31 14.08
N HIS A 113 16.59 13.01 12.95
CA HIS A 113 15.75 12.76 11.79
C HIS A 113 16.65 12.61 10.56
N ARG A 114 16.50 11.49 9.86
CA ARG A 114 17.29 11.17 8.68
C ARG A 114 16.39 10.68 7.56
N GLU A 115 16.73 11.08 6.35
CA GLU A 115 16.07 10.61 5.13
C GLU A 115 17.10 9.77 4.37
N VAL A 116 16.77 8.51 4.12
CA VAL A 116 17.67 7.53 3.49
C VAL A 116 17.00 6.95 2.26
N ARG A 117 17.66 7.11 1.11
CA ARG A 117 17.20 6.57 -0.17
C ARG A 117 17.66 5.12 -0.33
N VAL A 118 16.74 4.24 -0.69
CA VAL A 118 16.98 2.84 -1.07
C VAL A 118 16.35 2.61 -2.44
N GLY A 119 17.17 2.42 -3.47
CA GLY A 119 16.71 2.42 -4.87
C GLY A 119 15.92 3.69 -5.20
N ASP A 120 14.64 3.53 -5.55
CA ASP A 120 13.72 4.63 -5.86
C ASP A 120 12.80 5.03 -4.69
N SER A 121 12.95 4.42 -3.52
CA SER A 121 12.19 4.71 -2.30
C SER A 121 12.97 5.58 -1.32
N MET A 122 12.24 6.36 -0.52
CA MET A 122 12.75 7.03 0.67
C MET A 122 12.25 6.34 1.94
N VAL A 123 13.14 6.18 2.92
CA VAL A 123 12.83 5.75 4.28
C VAL A 123 13.23 6.86 5.24
N ILE A 124 12.34 7.19 6.18
CA ILE A 124 12.63 8.13 7.25
C ILE A 124 13.08 7.34 8.48
N ILE A 125 14.17 7.76 9.10
CA ILE A 125 14.68 7.19 10.34
C ILE A 125 14.67 8.27 11.42
N GLY A 126 14.03 7.95 12.54
CA GLY A 126 13.94 8.79 13.72
C GLY A 126 14.63 8.13 14.90
N GLU A 127 15.19 8.95 15.77
CA GLU A 127 15.59 8.50 17.10
C GLU A 127 14.35 8.20 17.94
N GLY A 128 14.36 7.06 18.62
CA GLY A 128 13.32 6.63 19.56
C GLY A 128 13.92 6.15 20.88
N ASP A 129 13.18 6.29 21.97
CA ASP A 129 13.57 5.80 23.29
C ASP A 129 12.61 4.72 23.82
N ALA A 130 12.80 4.31 25.08
CA ALA A 130 11.93 3.33 25.75
C ALA A 130 10.55 3.90 26.17
N GLY A 131 10.17 5.09 25.71
CA GLY A 131 8.90 5.75 26.00
C GLY A 131 8.89 6.57 27.30
N GLY A 132 10.06 7.04 27.76
CA GLY A 132 10.21 7.64 29.10
C GLY A 132 10.91 9.00 29.18
N GLY A 133 11.49 9.52 28.09
CA GLY A 133 12.45 10.64 28.15
C GLY A 133 12.16 11.85 27.25
N GLY A 134 10.99 11.93 26.62
CA GLY A 134 10.63 13.05 25.73
C GLY A 134 10.92 12.81 24.25
N VAL A 135 11.33 11.59 23.86
CA VAL A 135 11.39 11.12 22.46
C VAL A 135 10.27 10.09 22.23
N MET A 136 9.86 9.89 20.98
CA MET A 136 8.83 8.91 20.61
C MET A 136 9.33 7.46 20.86
N PRO A 137 8.43 6.49 21.16
CA PRO A 137 8.85 5.11 21.40
C PRO A 137 9.46 4.46 20.15
N ILE A 138 10.37 3.52 20.36
CA ILE A 138 10.91 2.64 19.30
C ILE A 138 9.75 1.93 18.58
N ARG A 139 9.76 1.96 17.25
CA ARG A 139 8.78 1.30 16.38
C ARG A 139 9.50 0.71 15.17
N PRO A 140 9.85 -0.59 15.21
CA PRO A 140 10.35 -1.26 14.03
C PRO A 140 9.22 -1.48 13.03
N VAL A 141 9.59 -1.65 11.76
CA VAL A 141 8.64 -1.85 10.65
C VAL A 141 9.08 -3.06 9.84
N ALA A 142 8.12 -3.74 9.21
CA ALA A 142 8.41 -4.78 8.23
C ALA A 142 8.36 -4.20 6.80
N PHE A 143 9.21 -4.71 5.92
CA PHE A 143 9.35 -4.22 4.56
C PHE A 143 9.42 -5.35 3.57
N HIS A 144 8.74 -5.18 2.44
CA HIS A 144 9.02 -5.91 1.22
C HIS A 144 9.97 -5.06 0.37
N VAL A 145 11.14 -5.63 0.06
CA VAL A 145 12.20 -4.94 -0.68
C VAL A 145 12.58 -5.72 -1.93
N PHE A 146 12.41 -5.08 -3.08
CA PHE A 146 12.85 -5.66 -4.36
C PHE A 146 14.31 -5.33 -4.63
N VAL A 147 15.08 -6.37 -4.93
CA VAL A 147 16.49 -6.28 -5.28
C VAL A 147 16.79 -7.11 -6.52
N ASN A 148 17.88 -6.79 -7.20
CA ASN A 148 18.31 -7.52 -8.39
C ASN A 148 18.73 -8.97 -8.06
N ASP A 149 19.25 -9.21 -6.85
CA ASP A 149 19.71 -10.52 -6.40
C ASP A 149 19.40 -10.70 -4.90
N ALA A 150 18.37 -11.49 -4.62
CA ALA A 150 17.89 -11.76 -3.27
C ALA A 150 18.89 -12.56 -2.43
N ASP A 151 19.59 -13.54 -3.03
CA ASP A 151 20.55 -14.38 -2.31
C ASP A 151 21.74 -13.55 -1.86
N ALA A 152 22.36 -12.82 -2.79
CA ALA A 152 23.51 -11.98 -2.47
C ALA A 152 23.16 -10.89 -1.46
N THR A 153 21.94 -10.33 -1.54
CA THR A 153 21.48 -9.31 -0.58
C THR A 153 21.20 -9.92 0.80
N PHE A 154 20.60 -11.11 0.85
CA PHE A 154 20.39 -11.86 2.08
C PHE A 154 21.72 -12.18 2.77
N GLU A 155 22.72 -12.69 2.03
CA GLU A 155 24.05 -12.94 2.57
C GLU A 155 24.72 -11.68 3.13
N ARG A 156 24.60 -10.53 2.43
CA ARG A 156 25.06 -9.24 2.95
C ARG A 156 24.36 -8.86 4.25
N ALA A 157 23.05 -9.10 4.35
CA ALA A 157 22.30 -8.83 5.57
C ALA A 157 22.79 -9.68 6.75
N ILE A 158 23.01 -10.97 6.54
CA ILE A 158 23.57 -11.87 7.57
C ILE A 158 24.97 -11.41 7.99
N ALA A 159 25.83 -11.06 7.03
CA ALA A 159 27.17 -10.53 7.31
C ALA A 159 27.14 -9.19 8.07
N ALA A 160 26.08 -8.40 7.89
CA ALA A 160 25.83 -7.16 8.62
C ALA A 160 25.15 -7.37 9.99
N GLY A 161 25.00 -8.62 10.44
CA GLY A 161 24.46 -8.98 11.75
C GLY A 161 22.95 -9.20 11.80
N ALA A 162 22.25 -9.27 10.65
CA ALA A 162 20.85 -9.63 10.62
C ALA A 162 20.64 -11.10 11.03
N THR A 163 19.50 -11.40 11.66
CA THR A 163 19.07 -12.75 12.00
C THR A 163 18.17 -13.30 10.89
N PRO A 164 18.41 -14.53 10.37
CA PRO A 164 17.53 -15.12 9.38
C PRO A 164 16.18 -15.48 10.02
N LEU A 165 15.10 -15.06 9.35
CA LEU A 165 13.72 -15.46 9.65
C LEU A 165 13.23 -16.54 8.70
N GLY A 166 13.82 -16.62 7.50
CA GLY A 166 13.62 -17.69 6.54
C GLY A 166 14.58 -17.58 5.36
N GLU A 167 15.15 -18.72 4.97
CA GLU A 167 16.14 -18.78 3.89
C GLU A 167 15.54 -18.39 2.53
N PRO A 168 16.35 -17.80 1.62
CA PRO A 168 15.95 -17.55 0.25
C PRO A 168 15.45 -18.80 -0.45
N ALA A 169 14.23 -18.71 -0.98
CA ALA A 169 13.64 -19.78 -1.77
C ALA A 169 12.71 -19.19 -2.82
N ASP A 170 12.52 -19.94 -3.91
CA ASP A 170 11.53 -19.61 -4.93
C ASP A 170 10.14 -19.83 -4.34
N ARG A 171 9.28 -18.82 -4.48
CA ARG A 171 7.95 -18.77 -3.91
C ARG A 171 6.93 -18.99 -5.00
N ALA A 172 5.82 -19.65 -4.65
CA ALA A 172 4.75 -19.96 -5.58
C ALA A 172 4.10 -18.72 -6.23
N TYR A 173 4.27 -17.55 -5.61
CA TYR A 173 3.79 -16.25 -6.10
C TYR A 173 4.80 -15.51 -7.00
N GLY A 174 5.81 -16.22 -7.53
CA GLY A 174 6.63 -15.71 -8.64
C GLY A 174 7.83 -14.85 -8.25
N GLU A 175 8.35 -15.05 -7.04
CA GLU A 175 9.51 -14.32 -6.50
C GLU A 175 10.47 -15.29 -5.82
N ARG A 176 11.76 -14.97 -5.86
CA ARG A 176 12.77 -15.58 -5.01
C ARG A 176 12.97 -14.68 -3.81
N SER A 177 12.62 -15.16 -2.62
CA SER A 177 12.57 -14.30 -1.45
C SER A 177 13.15 -14.94 -0.20
N GLY A 178 13.97 -14.19 0.52
CA GLY A 178 14.50 -14.49 1.86
C GLY A 178 14.06 -13.44 2.88
N PHE A 179 14.08 -13.79 4.17
CA PHE A 179 13.53 -12.95 5.23
C PHE A 179 14.54 -12.81 6.37
N VAL A 180 14.81 -11.57 6.81
CA VAL A 180 15.73 -11.29 7.91
C VAL A 180 15.14 -10.28 8.89
N ALA A 181 15.54 -10.37 10.15
CA ALA A 181 15.39 -9.30 11.14
C ALA A 181 16.73 -8.56 11.28
N ASP A 182 16.73 -7.24 11.12
CA ASP A 182 17.94 -6.45 11.36
C ASP A 182 18.23 -6.30 12.88
N PRO A 183 19.45 -5.86 13.27
CA PRO A 183 19.81 -5.68 14.68
C PRO A 183 18.94 -4.67 15.45
N PHE A 184 18.13 -3.87 14.75
CA PHE A 184 17.27 -2.83 15.32
C PHE A 184 15.81 -3.26 15.39
N GLY A 185 15.51 -4.50 15.00
CA GLY A 185 14.20 -5.14 15.11
C GLY A 185 13.31 -4.99 13.87
N ASN A 186 13.77 -4.36 12.77
CA ASN A 186 12.97 -4.30 11.54
C ASN A 186 13.03 -5.62 10.79
N HIS A 187 11.97 -5.95 10.07
CA HIS A 187 11.92 -7.14 9.22
C HIS A 187 12.07 -6.74 7.75
N TRP A 188 12.93 -7.45 7.03
CA TRP A 188 13.22 -7.21 5.62
C TRP A 188 12.92 -8.48 4.82
N TYR A 189 11.92 -8.39 3.94
CA TYR A 189 11.52 -9.43 3.00
C TYR A 189 12.18 -9.10 1.66
N ILE A 190 13.32 -9.73 1.44
CA ILE A 190 14.24 -9.43 0.35
C ILE A 190 13.84 -10.32 -0.82
N ALA A 191 13.40 -9.71 -1.92
CA ALA A 191 12.81 -10.44 -3.04
C ALA A 191 13.43 -10.05 -4.38
N THR A 192 13.56 -11.03 -5.27
CA THR A 192 13.85 -10.84 -6.69
C THR A 192 12.72 -11.45 -7.51
N PRO A 193 12.08 -10.70 -8.42
CA PRO A 193 11.09 -11.24 -9.34
C PRO A 193 11.63 -12.40 -10.21
N LEU A 194 10.86 -13.49 -10.32
CA LEU A 194 11.24 -14.65 -11.17
C LEU A 194 10.61 -14.61 -12.59
N GLY A 195 9.80 -13.60 -12.92
CA GLY A 195 9.14 -13.48 -14.22
C GLY A 195 8.45 -12.15 -14.50
N ARG A 196 7.86 -11.99 -15.70
CA ARG A 196 7.16 -10.76 -16.14
C ARG A 196 5.83 -10.50 -15.42
N GLU A 197 5.22 -11.52 -14.83
CA GLU A 197 3.99 -11.41 -14.01
C GLU A 197 4.30 -11.17 -12.53
N SER A 198 5.44 -10.56 -12.21
CA SER A 198 5.73 -10.24 -10.82
C SER A 198 4.81 -9.14 -10.32
N VAL A 199 4.48 -9.24 -9.04
CA VAL A 199 3.74 -8.22 -8.32
C VAL A 199 4.52 -6.89 -8.22
N ALA A 200 5.75 -6.84 -8.74
CA ALA A 200 6.66 -5.69 -8.70
C ALA A 200 6.30 -4.56 -9.68
N GLY A 201 5.50 -4.82 -10.73
CA GLY A 201 5.22 -3.82 -11.77
C GLY A 201 4.58 -2.50 -11.30
N ALA A 202 4.05 -2.45 -10.08
CA ALA A 202 3.45 -1.26 -9.46
C ALA A 202 4.10 -0.85 -8.12
N LEU A 203 5.12 -1.57 -7.64
CA LEU A 203 5.73 -1.30 -6.34
C LEU A 203 7.04 -0.55 -6.46
N ARG A 204 7.31 0.24 -5.43
CA ARG A 204 8.62 0.87 -5.21
C ARG A 204 9.60 -0.13 -4.63
N THR A 205 10.89 0.21 -4.67
CA THR A 205 11.99 -0.61 -4.14
C THR A 205 11.71 -1.07 -2.71
N VAL A 206 11.20 -0.18 -1.85
CA VAL A 206 10.81 -0.47 -0.46
C VAL A 206 9.33 -0.19 -0.29
N THR A 207 8.57 -1.22 0.12
CA THR A 207 7.15 -1.13 0.45
C THR A 207 6.92 -1.60 1.89
N PRO A 208 6.30 -0.78 2.76
CA PRO A 208 6.00 -1.21 4.13
C PRO A 208 4.96 -2.34 4.17
N VAL A 209 5.18 -3.29 5.07
CA VAL A 209 4.32 -4.43 5.35
C VAL A 209 3.76 -4.30 6.76
N LEU A 210 2.44 -4.43 6.91
CA LEU A 210 1.78 -4.45 8.21
C LEU A 210 1.46 -5.89 8.61
N HIS A 211 1.98 -6.32 9.76
CA HIS A 211 1.54 -7.55 10.41
C HIS A 211 0.46 -7.19 11.41
N VAL A 212 -0.72 -7.77 11.20
CA VAL A 212 -1.92 -7.40 11.95
C VAL A 212 -2.70 -8.63 12.36
N LYS A 213 -3.46 -8.50 13.44
CA LYS A 213 -4.51 -9.45 13.80
C LYS A 213 -5.83 -8.98 13.21
N GLY A 214 -6.56 -9.89 12.55
CA GLY A 214 -7.83 -9.58 11.89
C GLY A 214 -7.64 -8.77 10.61
N ALA A 215 -6.73 -9.23 9.73
CA ALA A 215 -6.28 -8.49 8.56
C ALA A 215 -7.44 -7.98 7.68
N ALA A 216 -8.47 -8.80 7.44
CA ALA A 216 -9.63 -8.40 6.63
C ALA A 216 -10.41 -7.23 7.23
N ALA A 217 -10.60 -7.19 8.55
CA ALA A 217 -11.26 -6.06 9.21
C ALA A 217 -10.38 -4.80 9.19
N TYR A 218 -9.06 -5.00 9.28
CA TYR A 218 -8.10 -3.91 9.25
C TYR A 218 -7.98 -3.25 7.86
N VAL A 219 -8.09 -4.03 6.78
CA VAL A 219 -8.26 -3.51 5.41
C VAL A 219 -9.43 -2.53 5.33
N GLU A 220 -10.58 -2.91 5.88
CA GLU A 220 -11.77 -2.05 5.90
C GLU A 220 -11.58 -0.81 6.76
N PHE A 221 -10.81 -0.90 7.85
CA PHE A 221 -10.38 0.27 8.60
C PHE A 221 -9.53 1.21 7.73
N LEU A 222 -8.50 0.72 7.03
CA LEU A 222 -7.65 1.56 6.17
C LEU A 222 -8.44 2.23 5.03
N LYS A 223 -9.41 1.53 4.43
CA LYS A 223 -10.32 2.10 3.43
C LYS A 223 -11.14 3.27 4.00
N ARG A 224 -11.69 3.11 5.21
CA ARG A 224 -12.51 4.14 5.87
C ARG A 224 -11.66 5.28 6.42
N ALA A 225 -10.56 4.98 7.10
CA ALA A 225 -9.72 5.93 7.82
C ALA A 225 -8.82 6.74 6.88
N LEU A 226 -8.20 6.08 5.90
CA LEU A 226 -7.13 6.67 5.10
C LEU A 226 -7.47 6.77 3.60
N GLY A 227 -8.69 6.36 3.21
CA GLY A 227 -9.09 6.34 1.81
C GLY A 227 -8.31 5.32 0.97
N ALA A 228 -7.79 4.26 1.62
CA ALA A 228 -7.04 3.22 0.95
C ALA A 228 -7.89 2.51 -0.13
N ILE A 229 -7.24 2.12 -1.22
CA ILE A 229 -7.82 1.34 -2.31
C ILE A 229 -7.16 -0.03 -2.28
N GLU A 230 -7.94 -1.09 -2.12
CA GLU A 230 -7.45 -2.47 -2.20
C GLU A 230 -7.19 -2.81 -3.67
N GLU A 231 -5.94 -3.11 -3.99
CA GLU A 231 -5.48 -3.42 -5.36
C GLU A 231 -5.29 -4.92 -5.56
N MET A 232 -4.92 -5.63 -4.51
CA MET A 232 -4.74 -7.07 -4.53
C MET A 232 -5.19 -7.67 -3.21
N ARG A 233 -5.79 -8.86 -3.31
CA ARG A 233 -6.23 -9.65 -2.18
C ARG A 233 -5.98 -11.12 -2.47
N HIS A 234 -5.37 -11.81 -1.51
CA HIS A 234 -5.17 -13.24 -1.54
C HIS A 234 -5.63 -13.85 -0.23
N ASP A 235 -6.70 -14.64 -0.31
CA ASP A 235 -7.23 -15.42 0.80
C ASP A 235 -6.83 -16.89 0.65
N GLU A 236 -6.49 -17.53 1.76
CA GLU A 236 -6.17 -18.96 1.81
C GLU A 236 -6.80 -19.57 3.07
N GLY A 237 -7.51 -20.69 2.92
CA GLY A 237 -8.18 -21.34 4.05
C GLY A 237 -9.23 -20.46 4.75
N GLY A 238 -9.81 -19.49 4.03
CA GLY A 238 -10.81 -18.55 4.57
C GLY A 238 -10.22 -17.38 5.36
N GLN A 239 -8.89 -17.22 5.40
CA GLN A 239 -8.22 -16.09 6.03
C GLN A 239 -7.49 -15.25 4.99
N LEU A 240 -7.51 -13.93 5.17
CA LEU A 240 -6.70 -13.02 4.37
C LEU A 240 -5.21 -13.28 4.67
N ARG A 241 -4.47 -13.80 3.70
CA ARG A 241 -3.03 -14.02 3.82
C ARG A 241 -2.23 -12.79 3.43
N TYR A 242 -2.67 -12.13 2.38
CA TYR A 242 -1.97 -10.99 1.81
C TYR A 242 -2.97 -10.03 1.18
N ALA A 243 -2.81 -8.75 1.44
CA ALA A 243 -3.45 -7.68 0.69
C ALA A 243 -2.43 -6.60 0.35
N ARG A 244 -2.65 -5.98 -0.80
CA ARG A 244 -1.98 -4.74 -1.18
C ARG A 244 -3.00 -3.63 -1.27
N LEU A 245 -2.69 -2.52 -0.62
CA LEU A 245 -3.50 -1.32 -0.65
C LEU A 245 -2.67 -0.15 -1.12
N ARG A 246 -3.32 0.74 -1.87
CA ARG A 246 -2.75 2.02 -2.26
C ARG A 246 -3.42 3.16 -1.51
N ILE A 247 -2.61 4.08 -1.01
CA ILE A 247 -3.03 5.37 -0.42
C ILE A 247 -2.29 6.45 -1.19
N GLY A 248 -3.02 7.28 -1.94
CA GLY A 248 -2.40 8.24 -2.87
C GLY A 248 -1.59 7.50 -3.94
N ASP A 249 -0.31 7.81 -4.03
CA ASP A 249 0.68 7.12 -4.89
C ASP A 249 1.61 6.16 -4.10
N GLY A 250 1.37 5.97 -2.80
CA GLY A 250 2.10 5.02 -1.95
C GLY A 250 1.36 3.70 -1.80
N ALA A 251 2.12 2.61 -1.63
CA ALA A 251 1.59 1.27 -1.40
C ALA A 251 1.90 0.80 0.02
N ILE A 252 1.00 0.00 0.58
CA ILE A 252 1.18 -0.78 1.80
C ILE A 252 0.77 -2.21 1.50
N GLU A 253 1.58 -3.15 1.95
CA GLU A 253 1.22 -4.56 2.01
C GLU A 253 0.79 -4.91 3.43
N LEU A 254 -0.07 -5.90 3.59
CA LEU A 254 -0.41 -6.42 4.91
C LEU A 254 -0.78 -7.89 4.86
N GLY A 255 -0.54 -8.57 5.97
CA GLY A 255 -0.88 -9.97 6.15
C GLY A 255 -1.27 -10.27 7.59
N GLU A 256 -1.96 -11.38 7.77
CA GLU A 256 -2.23 -11.90 9.11
C GLU A 256 -0.92 -12.36 9.77
N GLY A 257 -0.66 -11.91 10.98
CA GLY A 257 0.52 -12.31 11.74
C GLY A 257 0.54 -11.76 13.16
N GLU A 258 1.65 -12.01 13.86
CA GLU A 258 1.88 -11.36 15.16
C GLU A 258 2.05 -9.85 14.95
N PRO A 259 1.27 -9.00 15.66
CA PRO A 259 1.29 -7.57 15.42
C PRO A 259 2.67 -6.95 15.60
N MET A 260 3.07 -6.16 14.61
CA MET A 260 4.33 -5.40 14.62
C MET A 260 4.00 -3.93 14.32
N PRO A 261 3.53 -3.17 15.32
CA PRO A 261 3.00 -1.84 15.09
C PRO A 261 4.09 -0.86 14.68
N GLY A 262 3.93 -0.30 13.48
CA GLY A 262 4.89 0.60 12.85
C GLY A 262 4.53 2.08 12.97
N SER A 263 5.26 2.91 12.24
CA SER A 263 4.95 4.33 12.09
C SER A 263 5.15 4.80 10.66
N PHE A 264 4.24 5.64 10.21
CA PHE A 264 4.14 6.05 8.81
C PHE A 264 3.89 7.54 8.72
N LEU A 265 4.63 8.20 7.84
CA LEU A 265 4.39 9.60 7.50
C LEU A 265 3.66 9.65 6.16
N LEU A 266 2.47 10.23 6.18
CA LEU A 266 1.64 10.43 5.01
C LEU A 266 1.72 11.86 4.52
N TYR A 267 2.20 12.05 3.30
CA TYR A 267 2.19 13.36 2.66
C TYR A 267 0.84 13.60 1.98
N VAL A 268 0.07 14.56 2.50
CA VAL A 268 -1.30 14.83 2.06
C VAL A 268 -1.55 16.32 1.93
N GLY A 269 -2.53 16.68 1.10
CA GLY A 269 -2.92 18.08 0.86
C GLY A 269 -3.78 18.67 1.95
N ASP A 270 -4.48 17.84 2.72
CA ASP A 270 -5.29 18.25 3.86
C ASP A 270 -5.09 17.30 5.05
N PRO A 271 -4.08 17.56 5.90
CA PRO A 271 -3.84 16.78 7.11
C PRO A 271 -5.03 16.75 8.07
N ASP A 272 -5.80 17.84 8.13
CA ASP A 272 -6.93 17.99 9.05
C ASP A 272 -8.11 17.12 8.66
N ALA A 273 -8.46 17.12 7.37
CA ALA A 273 -9.52 16.26 6.86
C ALA A 273 -9.20 14.78 7.09
N LEU A 274 -7.98 14.34 6.77
CA LEU A 274 -7.58 12.94 6.97
C LEU A 274 -7.50 12.56 8.45
N TYR A 275 -7.02 13.47 9.30
CA TYR A 275 -7.03 13.29 10.76
C TYR A 275 -8.44 13.07 11.30
N GLN A 276 -9.41 13.93 10.93
CA GLN A 276 -10.81 13.77 11.36
C GLN A 276 -11.44 12.48 10.82
N GLN A 277 -11.14 12.13 9.57
CA GLN A 277 -11.60 10.88 8.95
C GLN A 277 -11.08 9.65 9.71
N ALA A 278 -9.80 9.66 10.11
CA ALA A 278 -9.22 8.56 10.88
C ALA A 278 -9.85 8.45 12.29
N LEU A 279 -10.09 9.57 12.97
CA LEU A 279 -10.81 9.56 14.26
C LEU A 279 -12.24 9.01 14.10
N ALA A 280 -12.96 9.43 13.08
CA ALA A 280 -14.31 8.92 12.78
C ALA A 280 -14.32 7.40 12.47
N ALA A 281 -13.21 6.87 11.96
CA ALA A 281 -13.02 5.44 11.70
C ALA A 281 -12.58 4.63 12.94
N GLY A 282 -12.36 5.29 14.09
CA GLY A 282 -12.03 4.64 15.37
C GLY A 282 -10.56 4.75 15.79
N ALA A 283 -9.75 5.56 15.12
CA ALA A 283 -8.40 5.89 15.60
C ALA A 283 -8.45 6.84 16.80
N THR A 284 -7.39 6.86 17.60
CA THR A 284 -7.21 7.78 18.73
C THR A 284 -6.27 8.92 18.35
N SER A 285 -6.49 10.11 18.91
CA SER A 285 -5.61 11.26 18.68
C SER A 285 -4.26 11.04 19.37
N LEU A 286 -3.17 11.14 18.60
CA LEU A 286 -1.82 11.30 19.16
C LEU A 286 -1.48 12.78 19.27
N MET A 287 -1.68 13.52 18.19
CA MET A 287 -1.53 14.96 18.16
C MET A 287 -2.49 15.59 17.14
N PRO A 288 -3.27 16.62 17.53
CA PRO A 288 -4.05 17.40 16.58
C PRO A 288 -3.16 18.09 15.54
N PRO A 289 -3.63 18.22 14.29
CA PRO A 289 -2.93 18.98 13.25
C PRO A 289 -2.56 20.38 13.72
N THR A 290 -1.26 20.66 13.69
CA THR A 290 -0.67 21.91 14.16
C THR A 290 0.37 22.39 13.15
N ASP A 291 0.50 23.71 13.00
CA ASP A 291 1.52 24.30 12.15
C ASP A 291 2.91 24.21 12.82
N GLN A 292 3.88 23.82 12.02
CA GLN A 292 5.30 23.74 12.35
C GLN A 292 6.09 24.57 11.34
N PRO A 293 7.34 24.96 11.66
CA PRO A 293 8.19 25.71 10.72
C PRO A 293 8.39 25.02 9.36
N TYR A 294 8.25 23.69 9.31
CA TYR A 294 8.43 22.86 8.12
C TYR A 294 7.11 22.36 7.49
N GLY A 295 5.95 22.73 8.05
CA GLY A 295 4.64 22.39 7.47
C GLY A 295 3.58 22.15 8.53
N ARG A 296 2.40 21.71 8.09
CA ARG A 296 1.31 21.31 8.98
C ARG A 296 1.39 19.80 9.22
N ILE A 297 1.33 19.38 10.47
CA ILE A 297 1.41 17.96 10.83
C ILE A 297 0.44 17.61 11.97
N GLY A 298 -0.23 16.47 11.83
CA GLY A 298 -1.03 15.83 12.88
C GLY A 298 -0.78 14.33 12.89
N GLY A 299 -1.36 13.62 13.86
CA GLY A 299 -1.20 12.16 13.91
C GLY A 299 -2.21 11.44 14.79
N VAL A 300 -2.46 10.19 14.44
CA VAL A 300 -3.37 9.27 15.13
C VAL A 300 -2.71 7.92 15.39
N GLU A 301 -3.22 7.21 16.38
CA GLU A 301 -2.89 5.80 16.62
C GLU A 301 -4.11 4.95 16.31
N ASP A 302 -3.93 3.87 15.56
CA ASP A 302 -5.02 2.93 15.31
C ASP A 302 -5.16 1.88 16.42
N ALA A 303 -6.22 1.08 16.37
CA ALA A 303 -6.52 0.08 17.38
C ALA A 303 -5.47 -1.05 17.49
N LEU A 304 -4.57 -1.17 16.50
CA LEU A 304 -3.47 -2.13 16.50
C LEU A 304 -2.14 -1.50 16.92
N GLY A 305 -2.16 -0.21 17.28
CA GLY A 305 -1.01 0.54 17.77
C GLY A 305 -0.12 1.13 16.67
N ASN A 306 -0.50 1.05 15.39
CA ASN A 306 0.26 1.76 14.35
C ASN A 306 0.00 3.26 14.44
N GLN A 307 1.05 4.04 14.18
CA GLN A 307 0.96 5.49 14.21
C GLN A 307 1.00 6.06 12.80
N TRP A 308 0.02 6.91 12.50
CA TRP A 308 -0.17 7.55 11.21
C TRP A 308 -0.03 9.05 11.37
N PHE A 309 1.04 9.62 10.83
CA PHE A 309 1.25 11.06 10.82
C PHE A 309 0.83 11.61 9.46
N PHE A 310 0.08 12.71 9.45
CA PHE A 310 -0.40 13.36 8.23
C PHE A 310 0.32 14.69 8.11
N SER A 311 1.07 14.90 7.02
CA SER A 311 1.91 16.08 6.84
C SER A 311 1.65 16.75 5.51
N ARG A 312 1.58 18.09 5.55
CA ARG A 312 1.68 18.97 4.40
C ARG A 312 2.89 19.88 4.58
N PRO A 313 3.98 19.72 3.81
CA PRO A 313 5.13 20.61 3.90
C PRO A 313 4.75 22.04 3.52
N VAL A 314 5.52 23.02 3.99
CA VAL A 314 5.40 24.41 3.51
C VAL A 314 5.66 24.41 2.01
N THR A 315 4.75 25.00 1.23
CA THR A 315 4.97 25.23 -0.19
C THR A 315 5.99 26.36 -0.30
N THR A 316 7.23 26.04 -0.71
CA THR A 316 8.17 27.09 -1.11
C THR A 316 7.65 27.70 -2.40
N SER A 317 7.15 28.94 -2.34
CA SER A 317 6.91 29.74 -3.53
C SER A 317 8.24 29.87 -4.28
N SER A 318 8.36 29.19 -5.42
CA SER A 318 9.41 29.41 -6.41
C SER A 318 9.28 30.79 -7.04
#